data_AF-A0A2D6X1F7-F1
#
_entry.id   AF-A0A2D6X1F7-F1
#
_cell.length_a   1.000
_cell.length_b   1.000
_cell.length_c   1.000
_cell.angle_alpha   90.00
_cell.angle_beta   90.00
_cell.angle_gamma   90.00
#
_symmetry.space_group_name_H-M   'P 1'
#
loop_
_entity.id
_entity.type
_entity.pdbx_description
1 polymer ?
#
loop_
_entity_poly.entity_id
_entity_poly.type
_entity_poly.pdbx_seq_one_letter_code
_entity_poly.pdbx_strand_id
1 'polypeptide(L)' 'MSETNRADIPHAAVINFTIVVHKVLKDGSLDPIPVSVEELNKYGIAPKAAIKVDGVDRASCIDNIKKRLEKFNG' A
#
# COMPACT_ATOMS: atom_id res chain seq x y z
N MET A 1 -28.91 -16.15 22.26
CA MET A 1 -28.30 -15.11 21.42
C MET A 1 -27.00 -15.69 20.92
N SER A 2 -26.95 -16.10 19.65
CA SER A 2 -25.77 -16.72 19.06
C SER A 2 -24.64 -15.69 19.01
N GLU A 3 -23.48 -16.03 19.55
CA GLU A 3 -22.26 -15.23 19.36
C GLU A 3 -22.00 -15.15 17.86
N THR A 4 -22.23 -13.97 17.27
CA THR A 4 -21.85 -13.71 15.88
C THR A 4 -20.36 -13.98 15.78
N ASN A 5 -19.99 -15.06 15.10
CA ASN A 5 -18.60 -15.43 14.93
C ASN A 5 -17.90 -14.24 14.26
N ARG A 6 -16.84 -13.72 14.87
CA ARG A 6 -16.11 -12.54 14.36
C ARG A 6 -15.59 -12.74 12.93
N ALA A 7 -15.58 -13.97 12.44
CA ALA A 7 -15.26 -14.28 11.05
C ALA A 7 -16.31 -13.74 10.06
N ASP A 8 -17.60 -13.72 10.42
CA ASP A 8 -18.72 -13.53 9.49
C ASP A 8 -19.21 -12.08 9.41
N ILE A 9 -18.48 -11.14 10.02
CA ILE A 9 -18.78 -9.70 9.95
C ILE A 9 -17.98 -9.01 8.83
N PRO A 10 -18.49 -7.94 8.22
CA PRO A 10 -17.75 -7.16 7.22
C PRO A 10 -16.42 -6.63 7.76
N HIS A 11 -15.37 -6.71 6.93
CA HIS A 11 -14.04 -6.21 7.25
C HIS A 11 -13.57 -5.21 6.18
N ALA A 12 -12.79 -4.22 6.60
CA ALA A 12 -12.12 -3.28 5.72
C ALA A 12 -10.63 -3.20 6.07
N ALA A 13 -9.78 -3.26 5.06
CA ALA A 13 -8.35 -3.04 5.16
C ALA A 13 -7.97 -1.72 4.49
N VAL A 14 -6.93 -1.07 5.00
CA VAL A 14 -6.35 0.14 4.43
C VAL A 14 -4.87 -0.13 4.15
N ILE A 15 -4.49 -0.05 2.89
CA ILE A 15 -3.12 -0.25 2.43
C ILE A 15 -2.54 1.14 2.13
N ASN A 16 -1.45 1.51 2.81
CA ASN A 16 -0.75 2.76 2.58
C ASN A 16 0.55 2.52 1.81
N PHE A 17 0.73 3.23 0.71
CA PHE A 17 1.97 3.25 -0.06
C PHE A 17 2.72 4.54 0.27
N THR A 18 4.02 4.40 0.55
CA THR A 18 4.95 5.52 0.62
C THR A 18 5.99 5.33 -0.47
N ILE A 19 6.16 6.35 -1.31
CA ILE A 19 7.16 6.34 -2.38
C ILE A 19 8.31 7.24 -1.93
N VAL A 20 9.51 6.67 -1.93
CA VAL A 20 10.75 7.38 -1.62
C VAL A 20 11.74 7.11 -2.74
N VAL A 21 12.28 8.17 -3.34
CA VAL A 21 13.24 8.07 -4.44
C VAL A 21 14.57 8.62 -3.97
N HIS A 22 15.63 7.84 -4.13
CA HIS A 22 17.00 8.22 -3.78
C HIS A 22 17.85 8.30 -5.04
N LYS A 23 18.86 9.18 -5.02
CA LYS A 23 19.91 9.16 -6.04
C LYS A 23 20.83 7.97 -5.78
N VAL A 24 21.29 7.33 -6.85
CA VAL A 24 22.35 6.32 -6.77
C VAL A 24 23.70 7.04 -6.92
N LEU A 25 24.58 6.88 -5.94
CA LEU A 25 25.92 7.44 -5.93
C LEU A 25 26.87 6.62 -6.83
N LYS A 26 28.05 7.16 -7.12
CA LYS A 26 29.02 6.52 -8.03
C LYS A 26 29.51 5.15 -7.55
N ASP A 27 29.48 4.92 -6.25
CA ASP A 27 29.83 3.64 -5.60
C ASP A 27 28.65 2.67 -5.54
N GLY A 28 27.49 3.04 -6.09
CA GLY A 28 26.26 2.24 -6.09
C GLY A 28 25.43 2.39 -4.82
N SER A 29 25.88 3.15 -3.82
CA SER A 29 25.10 3.42 -2.61
C SER A 29 23.96 4.42 -2.89
N LEU A 30 22.99 4.50 -1.97
CA LEU A 30 21.91 5.48 -2.06
C LEU A 30 22.28 6.75 -1.30
N ASP A 31 22.02 7.90 -1.91
CA ASP A 31 22.10 9.20 -1.24
C ASP A 31 21.13 9.19 -0.03
N PRO A 32 21.59 9.51 1.19
CA PRO A 32 20.72 9.52 2.37
C PRO A 32 19.58 10.54 2.26
N ILE A 33 19.72 11.56 1.40
CA ILE A 33 18.70 12.57 1.18
C ILE A 33 17.80 12.12 0.02
N PRO A 34 16.51 11.83 0.27
CA PRO A 34 15.59 11.49 -0.80
C PRO A 34 15.27 12.72 -1.65
N VAL A 35 14.79 12.46 -2.87
CA VAL A 35 14.18 13.47 -3.74
C VAL A 35 13.01 14.12 -3.01
N SER A 36 12.92 15.45 -3.07
CA SER A 36 11.88 16.19 -2.34
C SER A 36 10.48 15.94 -2.92
N VAL A 37 9.45 16.17 -2.10
CA VAL A 37 8.05 16.01 -2.52
C VAL A 37 7.72 16.97 -3.67
N GLU A 38 8.24 18.20 -3.63
CA GLU A 38 8.05 19.19 -4.70
C GLU A 38 8.61 18.69 -6.02
N GLU A 39 9.78 18.04 -6.00
CA GLU A 39 10.39 17.45 -7.18
C GLU A 39 9.55 16.27 -7.70
N LEU A 40 9.12 15.34 -6.82
CA LEU A 40 8.24 14.23 -7.20
C LEU A 40 6.92 14.70 -7.82
N ASN A 41 6.33 15.77 -7.27
CA ASN A 41 5.10 16.36 -7.78
C ASN A 41 5.25 16.94 -9.20
N LYS A 42 6.42 17.49 -9.57
CA LYS A 42 6.68 17.95 -10.95
C LYS A 42 6.59 16.81 -11.97
N TYR A 43 6.89 15.58 -11.55
CA TYR A 43 6.77 14.37 -12.36
C TYR A 43 5.41 13.68 -12.20
N GLY A 44 4.45 14.28 -11.50
CA GLY A 44 3.13 13.70 -11.27
C GLY A 44 3.11 12.53 -10.29
N ILE A 45 4.16 12.35 -9.48
CA ILE A 45 4.24 11.28 -8.50
C ILE A 45 3.78 11.80 -7.14
N ALA A 46 2.67 11.26 -6.64
CA ALA A 46 2.25 11.48 -5.26
C ALA A 46 3.12 10.64 -4.32
N PRO A 47 3.74 11.22 -3.27
CA PRO A 47 4.62 10.49 -2.35
C PRO A 47 3.87 9.50 -1.45
N LYS A 48 2.54 9.63 -1.37
CA LYS A 48 1.67 8.81 -0.53
C LYS A 48 0.38 8.47 -1.26
N ALA A 49 -0.06 7.23 -1.13
CA ALA A 49 -1.36 6.78 -1.60
C ALA A 49 -1.99 5.82 -0.58
N ALA A 50 -3.31 5.85 -0.46
CA ALA A 50 -4.05 4.92 0.38
C ALA A 50 -5.10 4.20 -0.45
N ILE A 51 -5.20 2.88 -0.29
CA ILE A 51 -6.20 2.04 -0.95
C ILE A 51 -7.02 1.34 0.13
N LYS A 52 -8.33 1.55 0.09
CA LYS A 52 -9.28 0.79 0.90
C LYS A 52 -9.66 -0.50 0.18
N VAL A 53 -9.66 -1.62 0.92
CA VAL A 53 -10.09 -2.93 0.44
C VAL A 53 -11.17 -3.45 1.38
N ASP A 54 -12.36 -3.68 0.85
CA ASP A 54 -13.50 -4.20 1.62
C ASP A 54 -13.69 -5.69 1.37
N GLY A 55 -14.21 -6.40 2.37
CA GLY A 55 -14.62 -7.79 2.30
C GLY A 55 -15.90 -8.03 3.08
N VAL A 56 -16.77 -8.90 2.55
CA VAL A 56 -18.06 -9.23 3.16
C VAL A 56 -17.90 -10.01 4.48
N ASP A 57 -16.77 -10.68 4.63
CA ASP A 57 -16.30 -11.36 5.83
C ASP A 57 -14.76 -11.23 5.93
N ARG A 58 -14.18 -11.80 7.00
CA ARG A 58 -12.73 -11.74 7.21
C ARG A 58 -11.93 -12.43 6.12
N ALA A 59 -12.36 -13.61 5.66
CA ALA A 59 -11.62 -14.40 4.68
C ALA A 59 -11.63 -13.73 3.30
N SER A 60 -12.80 -13.21 2.91
CA SER A 60 -12.99 -12.41 1.69
C SER A 60 -12.11 -11.16 1.70
N CYS A 61 -12.02 -10.45 2.84
CA CYS A 61 -11.14 -9.27 2.94
C CYS A 61 -9.67 -9.64 2.72
N ILE A 62 -9.18 -10.72 3.34
CA ILE A 62 -7.81 -11.21 3.17
C ILE A 62 -7.53 -11.63 1.72
N ASP A 63 -8.45 -12.37 1.10
CA ASP A 63 -8.31 -12.79 -0.30
C ASP A 63 -8.29 -11.58 -1.26
N ASN A 64 -9.12 -10.57 -1.00
CA ASN A 64 -9.11 -9.32 -1.76
C ASN A 64 -7.80 -8.55 -1.63
N ILE A 65 -7.18 -8.52 -0.44
CA ILE A 65 -5.85 -7.93 -0.23
C ILE A 65 -4.81 -8.69 -1.07
N LYS A 66 -4.79 -10.02 -0.97
CA LYS A 66 -3.84 -10.88 -1.71
C LYS A 66 -3.93 -10.62 -3.21
N LYS A 67 -5.14 -10.68 -3.78
CA LYS A 67 -5.38 -10.40 -5.20
C LYS A 67 -4.93 -9.00 -5.62
N ARG A 68 -5.03 -8.00 -4.73
CA ARG A 68 -4.58 -6.63 -5.00
C ARG A 68 -3.05 -6.55 -5.04
N LEU A 69 -2.37 -7.17 -4.08
CA LEU A 69 -0.91 -7.17 -3.98
C LEU A 69 -0.25 -8.00 -5.09
N GLU A 70 -0.83 -9.14 -5.47
CA GLU A 70 -0.32 -9.95 -6.59
C GLU A 70 -0.31 -9.17 -7.90
N LYS A 71 -1.31 -8.31 -8.15
CA LYS A 71 -1.34 -7.42 -9.33
C LYS A 71 -0.23 -6.37 -9.32
N PHE A 72 0.33 -6.02 -8.15
CA PHE A 72 1.44 -5.07 -8.04
C PHE A 72 2.81 -5.74 -8.22
N ASN A 73 2.92 -7.05 -7.98
CA ASN A 73 4.20 -7.76 -8.05
C ASN A 73 4.67 -8.08 -9.49
N GLY A 74 3.83 -7.84 -10.51
CA GLY A 74 4.13 -8.15 -11.91
C GLY A 74 3.81 -9.58 -12.27
#